data_AF-A0A7W3JH79-F1
#
_entry.id   AF-A0A7W3JH79-F1
#
_cell.length_a   1.000
_cell.length_b   1.000
_cell.length_c   1.000
_cell.angle_alpha   90.00
_cell.angle_beta   90.00
_cell.angle_gamma   90.00
#
_symmetry.space_group_name_H-M   'P 1'
#
loop_
_entity.id
_entity.type
_entity.pdbx_description
1 polymer ?
#
loop_
_entity_poly.entity_id
_entity_poly.type
_entity_poly.pdbx_seq_one_letter_code
_entity_poly.pdbx_strand_id
1 'polypeptide(L)'
;MCTVVVSIAPDTEWPVVFFGLRDESPDRPWDEPGAWWPDLGERVTGVHDREAGGAWLAVASGPSRASVVLNRHEEPAPPAGGWSTRGSLPLSAAADGALPTGPQRTRTFNLLTADAGGAMHSTWDGSATRSTRLDPGVHVLTHADPDDRRVPRVERWLPRFRAVAPPSGPLSPGTEGEGTWTAWLDLLRESSGLAADDDDALVRSDLVDGHLFSSLSLSAVAVSDARVAHRHVRLDGAPSVTAALARR
;
A
#
# COMPACT_ATOMS: atom_id res chain seq x y z
N MET A 1 5.01 -6.62 -8.27
CA MET A 1 3.75 -5.84 -8.36
C MET A 1 3.19 -5.66 -6.96
N CYS A 2 3.10 -4.42 -6.46
CA CYS A 2 2.77 -4.07 -5.07
C CYS A 2 1.64 -4.91 -4.44
N THR A 3 1.70 -5.11 -3.13
CA THR A 3 0.68 -5.83 -2.35
C THR A 3 0.31 -5.03 -1.11
N VAL A 4 -0.98 -4.95 -0.80
CA VAL A 4 -1.51 -4.33 0.43
C VAL A 4 -2.39 -5.34 1.16
N VAL A 5 -2.22 -5.46 2.47
CA VAL A 5 -3.11 -6.24 3.34
C VAL A 5 -3.71 -5.28 4.36
N VAL A 6 -5.05 -5.20 4.37
CA VAL A 6 -5.80 -4.24 5.18
C VAL A 6 -6.80 -4.96 6.07
N SER A 7 -6.86 -4.55 7.32
CA SER A 7 -7.87 -4.93 8.30
C SER A 7 -8.79 -3.75 8.54
N ILE A 8 -10.09 -4.00 8.46
CA ILE A 8 -11.15 -3.02 8.66
C ILE A 8 -12.00 -3.51 9.83
N ALA A 9 -11.95 -2.79 10.95
CA ALA A 9 -12.68 -3.11 12.15
C ALA A 9 -13.38 -1.83 12.64
N PRO A 10 -14.56 -1.49 12.07
CA PRO A 10 -15.35 -0.36 12.54
C PRO A 10 -15.60 -0.48 14.05
N ASP A 11 -15.73 0.66 14.73
CA ASP A 11 -15.96 0.75 16.18
C ASP A 11 -14.76 0.40 17.09
N THR A 12 -13.55 0.26 16.52
CA THR A 12 -12.30 0.15 17.29
C THR A 12 -11.55 1.48 17.34
N GLU A 13 -10.55 1.62 18.22
CA GLU A 13 -9.68 2.83 18.26
C GLU A 13 -9.01 3.08 16.90
N TRP A 14 -8.69 2.00 16.17
CA TRP A 14 -8.02 2.04 14.87
C TRP A 14 -8.88 1.32 13.83
N PRO A 15 -9.89 1.99 13.26
CA PRO A 15 -10.84 1.36 12.34
C PRO A 15 -10.21 0.74 11.10
N VAL A 16 -9.07 1.28 10.65
CA VAL A 16 -8.31 0.74 9.53
C VAL A 16 -6.84 0.62 9.90
N VAL A 17 -6.30 -0.59 9.75
CA VAL A 17 -4.87 -0.88 9.90
C VAL A 17 -4.43 -1.71 8.70
N PHE A 18 -3.35 -1.31 8.05
CA PHE A 18 -2.84 -2.02 6.87
C PHE A 18 -1.33 -1.97 6.77
N PHE A 19 -0.76 -2.90 6.03
CA PHE A 19 0.56 -2.69 5.45
C PHE A 19 0.53 -2.71 3.93
N GLY A 20 1.47 -1.99 3.33
CA GLY A 20 1.78 -2.07 1.91
C GLY A 20 3.24 -2.49 1.69
N LEU A 21 3.45 -3.40 0.75
CA LEU A 21 4.74 -3.72 0.16
C LEU A 21 4.84 -3.01 -1.19
N ARG A 22 5.82 -2.11 -1.29
CA ARG A 22 6.11 -1.40 -2.53
C ARG A 22 7.08 -2.22 -3.36
N ASP A 23 6.60 -2.77 -4.46
CA ASP A 23 7.45 -3.39 -5.47
C ASP A 23 7.72 -2.39 -6.59
N GLU A 24 8.99 -2.11 -6.82
CA GLU A 24 9.44 -1.16 -7.83
C GLU A 24 10.85 -1.51 -8.32
N SER A 25 11.25 -0.94 -9.45
CA SER A 25 12.63 -0.94 -9.91
C SER A 25 13.58 -0.40 -8.81
N PRO A 26 14.63 -1.15 -8.43
CA PRO A 26 15.64 -0.69 -7.48
C PRO A 26 16.36 0.59 -7.91
N ASP A 27 16.46 0.84 -9.22
CA ASP A 27 17.13 2.02 -9.78
C ASP A 27 16.23 3.27 -9.79
N ARG A 28 14.92 3.11 -9.54
CA ARG A 28 13.99 4.23 -9.53
C ARG A 28 14.19 5.07 -8.26
N PRO A 29 14.52 6.36 -8.35
CA PRO A 29 14.78 7.18 -7.16
C PRO A 29 13.50 7.50 -6.39
N TRP A 30 13.56 7.37 -5.06
CA TRP A 30 12.46 7.70 -4.15
C TRP A 30 12.97 8.13 -2.78
N ASP A 31 12.16 8.93 -2.07
CA ASP A 31 12.46 9.37 -0.71
C ASP A 31 11.51 8.71 0.31
N GLU A 32 12.02 8.51 1.53
CA GLU A 32 11.24 8.04 2.68
C GLU A 32 10.06 8.99 2.99
N PRO A 33 9.07 8.54 3.80
CA PRO A 33 7.92 9.37 4.11
C PRO A 33 8.29 10.75 4.68
N GLY A 34 7.79 11.80 4.03
CA GLY A 34 8.02 13.18 4.43
C GLY A 34 7.02 14.13 3.78
N ALA A 35 7.03 15.39 4.21
CA ALA A 35 6.19 16.46 3.66
C ALA A 35 6.83 17.04 2.37
N TRP A 36 6.84 16.25 1.31
CA TRP A 36 7.54 16.57 0.06
C TRP A 36 6.78 17.54 -0.86
N TRP A 37 5.51 17.82 -0.56
CA TRP A 37 4.64 18.67 -1.39
C TRP A 37 4.22 19.92 -0.60
N PRO A 38 4.99 21.03 -0.67
CA PRO A 38 4.72 22.25 0.09
C PRO A 38 3.30 22.81 -0.10
N ASP A 39 2.74 22.68 -1.31
CA ASP A 39 1.39 23.15 -1.65
C ASP A 39 0.28 22.40 -0.89
N LEU A 40 0.56 21.20 -0.37
CA LEU A 40 -0.36 20.41 0.45
C LEU A 40 -0.16 20.63 1.97
N GLY A 41 0.90 21.37 2.34
CA GLY A 41 1.29 21.67 3.71
C GLY A 41 1.92 20.48 4.44
N GLU A 42 2.48 20.75 5.63
CA GLU A 42 3.18 19.75 6.46
C GLU A 42 2.26 18.62 6.97
N ARG A 43 0.94 18.82 6.91
CA ARG A 43 -0.04 17.83 7.34
C ARG A 43 -0.06 16.59 6.45
N VAL A 44 0.39 16.71 5.19
CA VAL A 44 0.44 15.61 4.22
C VAL A 44 1.87 15.09 4.12
N THR A 45 2.05 13.81 4.39
CA THR A 45 3.35 13.14 4.25
C THR A 45 3.20 11.87 3.43
N GLY A 46 4.28 11.42 2.78
CA GLY A 46 4.20 10.20 1.96
C GLY A 46 5.51 9.79 1.34
N VAL A 47 5.54 8.57 0.79
CA VAL A 47 6.69 8.03 0.04
C VAL A 47 6.74 8.73 -1.32
N HIS A 48 7.77 9.53 -1.56
CA HIS A 48 7.90 10.38 -2.73
C HIS A 48 8.63 9.66 -3.87
N ASP A 49 7.95 9.51 -5.00
CA ASP A 49 8.56 9.08 -6.26
C ASP A 49 9.22 10.29 -6.93
N ARG A 50 10.56 10.35 -6.91
CA ARG A 50 11.31 11.50 -7.43
C ARG A 50 11.29 11.59 -8.95
N GLU A 51 10.97 10.51 -9.63
CA GLU A 51 10.89 10.49 -11.09
C GLU A 51 9.54 11.01 -11.56
N ALA A 52 8.45 10.58 -10.92
CA ALA A 52 7.09 10.97 -11.30
C ALA A 52 6.51 12.14 -10.50
N GLY A 53 7.18 12.59 -9.43
CA GLY A 53 6.79 13.69 -8.55
C GLY A 53 5.57 13.43 -7.66
N GLY A 54 5.05 12.20 -7.64
CA GLY A 54 3.85 11.81 -6.90
C GLY A 54 4.16 10.90 -5.71
N ALA A 55 3.12 10.49 -4.98
CA ALA A 55 3.27 9.53 -3.89
C ALA A 55 2.90 8.11 -4.31
N TRP A 56 3.57 7.10 -3.75
CA TRP A 56 3.03 5.73 -3.76
C TRP A 56 1.99 5.54 -2.66
N LEU A 57 2.30 6.06 -1.46
CA LEU A 57 1.45 6.09 -0.30
C LEU A 57 1.53 7.47 0.33
N ALA A 58 0.39 8.04 0.69
CA ALA A 58 0.29 9.31 1.39
C ALA A 58 -0.64 9.20 2.60
N VAL A 59 -0.29 9.91 3.66
CA VAL A 59 -1.11 10.10 4.85
C VAL A 59 -1.32 11.59 5.09
N ALA A 60 -2.44 11.93 5.72
CA ALA A 60 -2.74 13.29 6.14
C ALA A 60 -3.21 13.32 7.58
N SER A 61 -2.76 14.34 8.32
CA SER A 61 -3.33 14.70 9.62
C SER A 61 -4.34 15.85 9.47
N GLY A 62 -5.37 15.85 10.33
CA GLY A 62 -6.40 16.90 10.37
C GLY A 62 -7.19 17.09 9.07
N PRO A 63 -8.13 16.21 8.69
CA PRO A 63 -8.51 14.93 9.30
C PRO A 63 -7.56 13.77 8.97
N SER A 64 -7.57 12.73 9.79
CA SER A 64 -6.71 11.55 9.64
C SER A 64 -7.12 10.71 8.44
N ARG A 65 -6.24 10.61 7.45
CA ARG A 65 -6.46 9.81 6.24
C ARG A 65 -5.18 9.10 5.82
N ALA A 66 -5.34 7.98 5.13
CA ALA A 66 -4.27 7.31 4.43
C ALA A 66 -4.74 6.85 3.05
N SER A 67 -3.83 6.79 2.09
CA SER A 67 -4.13 6.22 0.79
C SER A 67 -2.88 5.67 0.12
N VAL A 68 -3.07 4.61 -0.66
CA VAL A 68 -2.00 3.90 -1.35
C VAL A 68 -2.49 3.42 -2.72
N VAL A 69 -1.66 3.64 -3.73
CA VAL A 69 -1.97 3.25 -5.11
C VAL A 69 -1.18 2.00 -5.51
N LEU A 70 -1.85 1.09 -6.20
CA LEU A 70 -1.29 -0.12 -6.77
C LEU A 70 -1.54 -0.12 -8.28
N ASN A 71 -0.55 -0.58 -9.04
CA ASN A 71 -0.69 -0.72 -10.48
C ASN A 71 -1.65 -1.86 -10.79
N ARG A 72 -2.47 -1.70 -11.83
CA ARG A 72 -3.16 -2.84 -12.45
C ARG A 72 -2.48 -3.24 -13.76
N HIS A 73 -2.91 -4.37 -14.31
CA HIS A 73 -2.32 -5.02 -15.47
C HIS A 73 -2.94 -4.59 -16.81
N GLU A 74 -4.12 -3.96 -16.80
CA GLU A 74 -4.76 -3.55 -18.04
C GLU A 74 -3.96 -2.40 -18.70
N GLU A 75 -3.79 -2.47 -20.02
CA GLU A 75 -3.00 -1.54 -20.82
C GLU A 75 -3.89 -0.75 -21.80
N PRO A 76 -4.67 0.24 -21.31
CA PRO A 76 -5.48 1.07 -22.18
C PRO A 76 -4.61 1.94 -23.10
N ALA A 77 -5.20 2.35 -24.22
CA ALA A 77 -4.56 3.28 -25.14
C ALA A 77 -4.19 4.60 -24.43
N PRO A 78 -3.03 5.21 -24.75
CA PRO A 78 -2.64 6.49 -24.17
C PRO A 78 -3.71 7.57 -24.40
N PRO A 79 -4.11 8.32 -23.36
CA PRO A 79 -5.04 9.42 -23.51
C PRO A 79 -4.40 10.56 -24.30
N ALA A 80 -5.23 11.41 -24.90
CA ALA A 80 -4.76 12.64 -25.54
C ALA A 80 -3.94 13.48 -24.55
N GLY A 81 -2.76 13.93 -24.98
CA GLY A 81 -1.82 14.67 -24.14
C GLY A 81 -1.01 13.81 -23.16
N GLY A 82 -1.03 12.49 -23.29
CA GLY A 82 -0.17 11.57 -22.56
C GLY A 82 -0.61 11.27 -21.12
N TRP A 83 0.14 10.38 -20.49
CA TRP A 83 -0.13 9.88 -19.14
C TRP A 83 0.15 10.92 -18.06
N SER A 84 -0.77 11.05 -17.12
CA SER A 84 -0.50 11.66 -15.81
C SER A 84 0.05 10.61 -14.84
N THR A 85 0.83 11.05 -13.85
CA THR A 85 1.32 10.17 -12.77
C THR A 85 0.16 9.60 -11.96
N ARG A 86 0.20 8.31 -11.63
CA ARG A 86 -0.72 7.71 -10.65
C ARG A 86 -0.53 8.29 -9.24
N GLY A 87 0.65 8.84 -8.96
CA GLY A 87 1.00 9.31 -7.62
C GLY A 87 0.28 10.59 -7.18
N SER A 88 -0.48 11.24 -8.06
CA SER A 88 -1.39 12.32 -7.64
C SER A 88 -2.62 11.78 -6.91
N LEU A 89 -3.05 10.55 -7.20
CA LEU A 89 -4.24 9.93 -6.62
C LEU A 89 -4.16 9.79 -5.09
N PRO A 90 -3.11 9.18 -4.51
CA PRO A 90 -2.99 9.11 -3.06
C PRO A 90 -2.82 10.51 -2.42
N LEU A 91 -2.16 11.45 -3.11
CA LEU A 91 -2.04 12.82 -2.60
C LEU A 91 -3.39 13.50 -2.47
N SER A 92 -4.22 13.49 -3.52
CA SER A 92 -5.57 14.08 -3.50
C SER A 92 -6.49 13.37 -2.50
N ALA A 93 -6.40 12.04 -2.39
CA ALA A 93 -7.19 11.27 -1.45
C ALA A 93 -6.81 11.58 0.00
N ALA A 94 -5.52 11.62 0.34
CA ALA A 94 -5.05 11.96 1.68
C ALA A 94 -5.38 13.42 2.03
N ALA A 95 -5.02 14.36 1.16
CA ALA A 95 -5.20 15.78 1.40
C ALA A 95 -6.68 16.15 1.57
N ASP A 96 -7.53 15.74 0.62
CA ASP A 96 -8.87 16.30 0.45
C ASP A 96 -9.99 15.26 0.63
N GLY A 97 -9.65 13.97 0.76
CA GLY A 97 -10.64 12.89 0.75
C GLY A 97 -11.22 12.65 -0.65
N ALA A 98 -10.53 13.12 -1.69
CA ALA A 98 -11.02 13.01 -3.07
C ALA A 98 -10.94 11.57 -3.58
N LEU A 99 -12.08 11.05 -4.02
CA LEU A 99 -12.15 9.78 -4.75
C LEU A 99 -12.10 10.05 -6.27
N PRO A 100 -11.40 9.21 -7.05
CA PRO A 100 -11.37 9.37 -8.50
C PRO A 100 -12.77 9.16 -9.09
N THR A 101 -13.13 10.00 -10.06
CA THR A 101 -14.40 9.90 -10.78
C THR A 101 -14.19 10.13 -12.27
N GLY A 102 -15.07 9.54 -13.10
CA GLY A 102 -14.99 9.65 -14.55
C GLY A 102 -13.72 9.02 -15.15
N PRO A 103 -13.46 9.24 -16.45
CA PRO A 103 -12.27 8.73 -17.12
C PRO A 103 -10.98 9.30 -16.54
N GLN A 104 -9.97 8.46 -16.38
CA GLN A 104 -8.68 8.86 -15.82
C GLN A 104 -7.62 9.06 -16.92
N ARG A 105 -6.70 10.01 -16.69
CA ARG A 105 -5.53 10.22 -17.56
C ARG A 105 -4.28 9.48 -17.08
N THR A 106 -4.41 8.71 -16.01
CA THR A 106 -3.34 7.86 -15.47
C THR A 106 -3.43 6.47 -16.08
N ARG A 107 -2.35 5.68 -15.97
CA ARG A 107 -2.43 4.23 -16.19
C ARG A 107 -3.39 3.60 -15.17
N THR A 108 -3.86 2.40 -15.48
CA THR A 108 -4.81 1.64 -14.63
C THR A 108 -4.29 1.43 -13.22
N PHE A 109 -5.21 1.43 -12.26
CA PHE A 109 -4.86 1.41 -10.85
C PHE A 109 -5.93 0.79 -9.97
N ASN A 110 -5.47 0.29 -8.83
CA ASN A 110 -6.25 0.16 -7.62
C ASN A 110 -5.79 1.25 -6.64
N LEU A 111 -6.71 1.88 -5.94
CA LEU A 111 -6.44 2.88 -4.91
C LEU A 111 -7.19 2.46 -3.65
N LEU A 112 -6.46 2.22 -2.57
CA LEU A 112 -7.04 2.11 -1.24
C LEU A 112 -7.02 3.49 -0.60
N THR A 113 -8.15 3.94 -0.07
CA THR A 113 -8.23 5.13 0.79
C THR A 113 -8.88 4.73 2.12
N ALA A 114 -8.34 5.23 3.23
CA ALA A 114 -8.76 4.89 4.57
C ALA A 114 -8.93 6.14 5.44
N ASP A 115 -9.99 6.16 6.23
CA ASP A 115 -10.28 7.15 7.27
C ASP A 115 -10.99 6.48 8.46
N ALA A 116 -11.48 7.28 9.41
CA ALA A 116 -12.21 6.77 10.57
C ALA A 116 -13.51 6.01 10.22
N GLY A 117 -14.08 6.23 9.02
CA GLY A 117 -15.28 5.56 8.52
C GLY A 117 -14.99 4.24 7.81
N GLY A 118 -13.74 3.78 7.75
CA GLY A 118 -13.34 2.53 7.12
C GLY A 118 -12.50 2.76 5.85
N ALA A 119 -12.59 1.81 4.90
CA ALA A 119 -11.80 1.86 3.68
C ALA A 119 -12.66 1.83 2.41
N MET A 120 -12.19 2.55 1.40
CA MET A 120 -12.74 2.57 0.04
C MET A 120 -11.68 2.03 -0.92
N HIS A 121 -12.09 1.11 -1.78
CA HIS A 121 -11.31 0.68 -2.93
C HIS A 121 -11.83 1.40 -4.17
N SER A 122 -10.96 2.15 -4.85
CA SER A 122 -11.26 2.73 -6.15
C SER A 122 -10.42 2.06 -7.22
N THR A 123 -11.02 1.81 -8.39
CA THR A 123 -10.36 1.20 -9.53
C THR A 123 -10.57 2.02 -10.78
N TRP A 124 -9.54 2.05 -11.63
CA TRP A 124 -9.61 2.46 -13.03
C TRP A 124 -9.02 1.32 -13.86
N ASP A 125 -9.87 0.65 -14.64
CA ASP A 125 -9.49 -0.49 -15.50
C ASP A 125 -9.18 -0.07 -16.94
N GLY A 126 -9.16 1.23 -17.22
CA GLY A 126 -8.99 1.79 -18.56
C GLY A 126 -10.31 2.08 -19.29
N SER A 127 -11.44 1.62 -18.75
CA SER A 127 -12.77 1.86 -19.30
C SER A 127 -13.69 2.56 -18.31
N ALA A 128 -13.68 2.16 -17.04
CA ALA A 128 -14.57 2.68 -16.01
C ALA A 128 -13.81 2.93 -14.71
N THR A 129 -14.19 4.04 -14.05
CA THR A 129 -13.78 4.30 -12.66
C THR A 129 -14.90 3.83 -11.74
N ARG A 130 -14.56 2.98 -10.77
CA ARG A 130 -15.50 2.50 -9.75
C ARG A 130 -14.90 2.71 -8.38
N SER A 131 -15.74 3.08 -7.42
CA SER A 131 -15.36 3.18 -6.00
C SER A 131 -16.37 2.37 -5.18
N THR A 132 -15.85 1.43 -4.39
CA THR A 132 -16.63 0.53 -3.54
C THR A 132 -16.06 0.51 -2.12
N ARG A 133 -16.94 0.66 -1.13
CA ARG A 133 -16.55 0.49 0.28
C ARG A 133 -16.18 -0.97 0.50
N LEU A 134 -15.04 -1.21 1.14
CA LEU A 134 -14.66 -2.55 1.58
C LEU A 134 -15.42 -2.90 2.86
N ASP A 135 -15.88 -4.14 2.95
CA ASP A 135 -16.60 -4.64 4.12
C ASP A 135 -15.66 -4.77 5.34
N PRO A 136 -16.20 -4.84 6.56
CA PRO A 136 -15.40 -5.17 7.73
C PRO A 136 -14.70 -6.53 7.57
N GLY A 137 -13.42 -6.62 7.94
CA GLY A 137 -12.61 -7.82 7.82
C GLY A 137 -11.23 -7.56 7.22
N VAL A 138 -10.55 -8.64 6.83
CA VAL A 138 -9.22 -8.59 6.22
C VAL A 138 -9.33 -8.78 4.72
N HIS A 139 -8.70 -7.87 3.97
CA HIS A 139 -8.63 -7.89 2.52
C HIS A 139 -7.19 -7.81 2.01
N VAL A 140 -6.94 -8.39 0.85
CA VAL A 140 -5.65 -8.31 0.14
C VAL A 140 -5.86 -7.64 -1.21
N LEU A 141 -5.12 -6.56 -1.46
CA LEU A 141 -5.11 -5.82 -2.71
C LEU A 141 -3.79 -6.04 -3.43
N THR A 142 -3.87 -6.26 -4.74
CA THR A 142 -2.70 -6.43 -5.61
C THR A 142 -2.93 -5.66 -6.91
N HIS A 143 -2.57 -6.27 -8.04
CA HIS A 143 -2.79 -5.78 -9.40
C HIS A 143 -4.11 -6.21 -10.03
N ALA A 144 -4.85 -7.07 -9.35
CA ALA A 144 -6.20 -7.50 -9.71
C ALA A 144 -7.23 -6.87 -8.76
N ASP A 145 -8.48 -7.33 -8.82
CA ASP A 145 -9.51 -6.87 -7.88
C ASP A 145 -9.21 -7.33 -6.44
N PRO A 146 -9.76 -6.67 -5.40
CA PRO A 146 -9.57 -7.08 -4.01
C PRO A 146 -9.96 -8.54 -3.80
N ASP A 147 -9.15 -9.27 -3.04
CA ASP A 147 -9.35 -10.68 -2.69
C ASP A 147 -9.44 -11.65 -3.88
N ASP A 148 -8.97 -11.25 -5.06
CA ASP A 148 -8.99 -12.08 -6.25
C ASP A 148 -8.04 -13.29 -6.13
N ARG A 149 -8.62 -14.46 -5.83
CA ARG A 149 -7.91 -15.73 -5.66
C ARG A 149 -7.34 -16.32 -6.94
N ARG A 150 -7.51 -15.67 -8.10
CA ARG A 150 -6.77 -16.05 -9.32
C ARG A 150 -5.32 -15.61 -9.26
N VAL A 151 -4.97 -14.69 -8.35
CA VAL A 151 -3.59 -14.29 -8.07
C VAL A 151 -3.00 -15.26 -7.03
N PRO A 152 -1.93 -16.01 -7.32
CA PRO A 152 -1.41 -17.08 -6.45
C PRO A 152 -1.13 -16.64 -5.00
N ARG A 153 -0.39 -15.53 -4.82
CA ARG A 153 -0.18 -14.96 -3.47
C ARG A 153 -1.47 -14.59 -2.73
N VAL A 154 -2.53 -14.18 -3.43
CA VAL A 154 -3.82 -13.91 -2.78
C VAL A 154 -4.48 -15.21 -2.35
N GLU A 155 -4.49 -16.22 -3.22
CA GLU A 155 -5.00 -17.55 -2.91
C GLU A 155 -4.32 -18.15 -1.66
N ARG A 156 -2.99 -18.06 -1.59
CA ARG A 156 -2.20 -18.60 -0.50
C ARG A 156 -2.35 -17.82 0.81
N TRP A 157 -2.21 -16.49 0.76
CA TRP A 157 -2.01 -15.69 1.99
C TRP A 157 -3.29 -15.11 2.56
N LEU A 158 -4.31 -14.79 1.75
CA LEU A 158 -5.56 -14.22 2.27
C LEU A 158 -6.21 -15.10 3.36
N PRO A 159 -6.37 -16.43 3.18
CA PRO A 159 -6.94 -17.28 4.23
C PRO A 159 -6.11 -17.30 5.51
N ARG A 160 -4.77 -17.18 5.40
CA ARG A 160 -3.84 -17.20 6.55
C ARG A 160 -3.91 -15.90 7.33
N PHE A 161 -3.93 -14.75 6.64
CA PHE A 161 -4.15 -13.46 7.31
C PHE A 161 -5.51 -13.39 8.00
N ARG A 162 -6.55 -14.02 7.44
CA ARG A 162 -7.88 -14.14 8.07
C ARG A 162 -7.92 -15.12 9.25
N ALA A 163 -6.98 -16.06 9.32
CA ALA A 163 -6.93 -17.08 10.38
C ALA A 163 -6.21 -16.61 11.65
N VAL A 164 -5.57 -15.44 11.62
CA VAL A 164 -4.86 -14.84 12.76
C VAL A 164 -5.48 -13.50 13.16
N ALA A 165 -5.23 -13.06 14.39
CA ALA A 165 -5.69 -11.74 14.83
C ALA A 165 -5.00 -10.63 14.01
N PRO A 166 -5.74 -9.69 13.41
CA PRO A 166 -5.14 -8.55 12.74
C PRO A 166 -4.55 -7.56 13.76
N PRO A 167 -3.58 -6.72 13.34
CA PRO A 167 -3.08 -5.66 14.19
C PRO A 167 -4.21 -4.68 14.55
N SER A 168 -4.25 -4.27 15.81
CA SER A 168 -5.29 -3.39 16.35
C SER A 168 -4.79 -1.97 16.61
N GLY A 169 -3.69 -1.56 15.98
CA GLY A 169 -3.05 -0.26 16.21
C GLY A 169 -1.74 -0.08 15.45
N PRO A 170 -0.98 0.98 15.75
CA PRO A 170 0.27 1.30 15.06
C PRO A 170 1.35 0.27 15.35
N LEU A 171 2.22 0.04 14.37
CA LEU A 171 3.44 -0.75 14.59
C LEU A 171 4.42 0.09 15.43
N SER A 172 4.63 -0.30 16.69
CA SER A 172 5.58 0.35 17.59
C SER A 172 6.99 0.40 17.00
N PRO A 173 7.84 1.36 17.36
CA PRO A 173 9.25 1.39 16.95
C PRO A 173 10.02 0.11 17.33
N GLY A 174 11.10 -0.21 16.62
CA GLY A 174 11.81 -1.50 16.73
C GLY A 174 12.36 -1.84 18.12
N THR A 175 12.46 -0.88 19.04
CA THR A 175 12.89 -1.10 20.43
C THR A 175 11.78 -1.62 21.35
N GLU A 176 10.52 -1.52 20.96
CA GLU A 176 9.35 -1.83 21.79
C GLU A 176 8.68 -3.16 21.42
N GLY A 177 9.27 -3.89 20.45
CA GLY A 177 8.71 -5.12 19.91
C GLY A 177 7.56 -4.89 18.93
N GLU A 178 6.98 -5.99 18.43
CA GLU A 178 5.98 -5.96 17.36
C GLU A 178 4.54 -5.89 17.87
N GLY A 179 4.29 -6.23 19.14
CA GLY A 179 2.98 -6.13 19.77
C GLY A 179 1.89 -6.88 18.98
N THR A 180 0.81 -6.18 18.64
CA THR A 180 -0.32 -6.77 17.90
C THR A 180 0.00 -7.08 16.43
N TRP A 181 1.18 -6.68 15.94
CA TRP A 181 1.62 -6.98 14.58
C TRP A 181 2.30 -8.33 14.40
N THR A 182 2.73 -8.98 15.48
CA THR A 182 3.56 -10.20 15.42
C THR A 182 2.99 -11.24 14.45
N ALA A 183 1.70 -11.56 14.54
CA ALA A 183 1.10 -12.60 13.70
C ALA A 183 1.13 -12.26 12.19
N TRP A 184 0.94 -11.00 11.81
CA TRP A 184 1.03 -10.57 10.41
C TRP A 184 2.48 -10.51 9.93
N LEU A 185 3.41 -10.06 10.78
CA LEU A 185 4.84 -10.01 10.45
C LEU A 185 5.44 -11.42 10.34
N ASP A 186 4.95 -12.38 11.12
CA ASP A 186 5.34 -13.79 11.01
C ASP A 186 4.91 -14.40 9.67
N LEU A 187 3.73 -14.05 9.14
CA LEU A 187 3.32 -14.46 7.79
C LEU A 187 4.21 -13.82 6.70
N LEU A 188 4.64 -12.56 6.88
CA LEU A 188 5.62 -11.93 5.99
C LEU A 188 6.99 -12.61 6.06
N ARG A 189 7.44 -13.02 7.26
CA ARG A 189 8.68 -13.80 7.43
C ARG A 189 8.57 -15.17 6.78
N GLU A 190 7.45 -15.86 6.96
CA GLU A 190 7.17 -17.15 6.31
C GLU A 190 7.24 -16.99 4.79
N SER A 191 6.59 -15.96 4.24
CA SER A 191 6.66 -15.66 2.82
C SER A 191 8.07 -15.32 2.33
N SER A 192 8.91 -14.70 3.17
CA SER A 192 10.29 -14.37 2.80
C SER A 192 11.22 -15.59 2.75
N GLY A 193 10.74 -16.77 3.19
CA GLY A 193 11.43 -18.04 3.01
C GLY A 193 11.18 -18.70 1.65
N LEU A 194 10.24 -18.17 0.85
CA LEU A 194 10.04 -18.59 -0.54
C LEU A 194 11.14 -18.02 -1.44
N ALA A 195 11.30 -18.58 -2.64
CA ALA A 195 12.12 -17.94 -3.67
C ALA A 195 11.53 -16.56 -3.99
N ALA A 196 12.39 -15.57 -4.23
CA ALA A 196 11.93 -14.20 -4.41
C ALA A 196 11.09 -14.02 -5.69
N ASP A 197 11.28 -14.89 -6.68
CA ASP A 197 10.52 -14.97 -7.93
C ASP A 197 9.33 -15.94 -7.88
N ASP A 198 9.03 -16.51 -6.71
CA ASP A 198 7.87 -17.38 -6.51
C ASP A 198 6.57 -16.56 -6.65
N ASP A 199 5.60 -17.10 -7.39
CA ASP A 199 4.30 -16.45 -7.60
C ASP A 199 3.52 -16.25 -6.30
N ASP A 200 3.79 -17.08 -5.31
CA ASP A 200 3.23 -16.99 -3.96
C ASP A 200 3.93 -15.95 -3.09
N ALA A 201 5.14 -15.49 -3.41
CA ALA A 201 5.87 -14.59 -2.53
C ALA A 201 5.18 -13.22 -2.39
N LEU A 202 5.14 -12.70 -1.16
CA LEU A 202 4.73 -11.34 -0.81
C LEU A 202 5.90 -10.37 -0.94
N VAL A 203 7.07 -10.76 -0.45
CA VAL A 203 8.34 -10.04 -0.63
C VAL A 203 9.04 -10.65 -1.83
N ARG A 204 9.13 -9.88 -2.92
CA ARG A 204 9.45 -10.40 -4.25
C ARG A 204 10.68 -9.74 -4.87
N SER A 205 11.24 -10.41 -5.86
CA SER A 205 12.29 -9.88 -6.73
C SER A 205 12.27 -10.60 -8.07
N ASP A 206 11.67 -9.97 -9.07
CA ASP A 206 11.30 -10.63 -10.33
C ASP A 206 11.81 -9.80 -11.52
N LEU A 207 12.18 -10.48 -12.61
CA LEU A 207 12.43 -9.83 -13.90
C LEU A 207 11.14 -9.82 -14.72
N VAL A 208 10.66 -8.62 -15.06
CA VAL A 208 9.50 -8.40 -15.94
C VAL A 208 9.99 -7.65 -17.17
N ASP A 209 9.88 -8.27 -18.34
CA ASP A 209 10.35 -7.73 -19.62
C ASP A 209 11.80 -7.21 -19.55
N GLY A 210 12.68 -7.96 -18.87
CA GLY A 210 14.09 -7.63 -18.68
C GLY A 210 14.38 -6.55 -17.63
N HIS A 211 13.37 -6.02 -16.95
CA HIS A 211 13.50 -5.03 -15.89
C HIS A 211 13.30 -5.69 -14.52
N LEU A 212 14.23 -5.44 -13.59
CA LEU A 212 14.15 -5.96 -12.23
C LEU A 212 13.17 -5.13 -11.42
N PHE A 213 12.23 -5.80 -10.76
CA PHE A 213 11.36 -5.22 -9.75
C PHE A 213 11.53 -5.98 -8.44
N SER A 214 11.73 -5.26 -7.34
CA SER A 214 11.89 -5.87 -6.02
C SER A 214 11.03 -5.16 -4.99
N SER A 215 10.64 -5.85 -3.92
CA SER A 215 10.01 -5.22 -2.76
C SER A 215 11.01 -4.31 -2.05
N LEU A 216 10.85 -2.99 -2.19
CA LEU A 216 11.81 -2.00 -1.69
C LEU A 216 11.46 -1.48 -0.30
N SER A 217 10.19 -1.50 0.08
CA SER A 217 9.76 -1.01 1.39
C SER A 217 8.47 -1.65 1.88
N LEU A 218 8.32 -1.67 3.20
CA LEU A 218 7.11 -1.98 3.93
C LEU A 218 6.59 -0.70 4.61
N SER A 219 5.33 -0.36 4.39
CA SER A 219 4.65 0.73 5.10
C SER A 219 3.52 0.17 5.94
N ALA A 220 3.66 0.20 7.26
CA ALA A 220 2.62 -0.13 8.22
C ALA A 220 1.87 1.15 8.62
N VAL A 221 0.56 1.17 8.43
CA VAL A 221 -0.29 2.34 8.64
C VAL A 221 -1.47 1.98 9.53
N ALA A 222 -1.74 2.81 10.53
CA ALA A 222 -2.95 2.74 11.35
C ALA A 222 -3.66 4.08 11.27
N VAL A 223 -4.97 4.06 11.03
CA VAL A 223 -5.82 5.25 10.92
C VAL A 223 -6.89 5.21 12.00
N SER A 224 -7.00 6.29 12.76
CA SER A 224 -8.06 6.56 13.74
C SER A 224 -8.71 7.90 13.41
N ASP A 225 -9.78 8.28 14.10
CA ASP A 225 -10.37 9.61 13.96
C ASP A 225 -9.38 10.72 14.34
N ALA A 226 -8.65 10.54 15.44
CA ALA A 226 -7.77 11.56 16.00
C ALA A 226 -6.39 11.64 15.33
N ARG A 227 -5.86 10.52 14.81
CA ARG A 227 -4.50 10.46 14.27
C ARG A 227 -4.32 9.38 13.20
N VAL A 228 -3.33 9.59 12.35
CA VAL A 228 -2.73 8.58 11.48
C VAL A 228 -1.31 8.31 11.92
N ALA A 229 -0.95 7.03 12.00
CA ALA A 229 0.41 6.58 12.28
C ALA A 229 0.95 5.83 11.06
N HIS A 230 2.15 6.19 10.62
CA HIS A 230 2.83 5.56 9.49
C HIS A 230 4.24 5.18 9.90
N ARG A 231 4.50 3.87 10.00
CA ARG A 231 5.84 3.33 10.14
C ARG A 231 6.30 2.78 8.80
N HIS A 232 7.41 3.32 8.30
CA HIS A 232 8.03 2.88 7.06
C HIS A 232 9.33 2.16 7.36
N VAL A 233 9.59 1.08 6.61
CA VAL A 233 10.75 0.21 6.77
C VAL A 233 11.32 -0.05 5.39
N ARG A 234 12.59 0.31 5.19
CA ARG A 234 13.37 -0.01 3.99
C ARG A 234 13.72 -1.49 3.96
N LEU A 235 13.35 -2.17 2.88
CA LEU A 235 13.69 -3.57 2.62
C LEU A 235 14.91 -3.71 1.71
N ASP A 236 15.21 -2.67 0.91
CA ASP A 236 16.37 -2.67 0.05
C ASP A 236 17.68 -2.80 0.84
N GLY A 237 18.57 -3.66 0.33
CA GLY A 237 19.82 -4.02 1.00
C GLY A 237 19.66 -4.75 2.35
N ALA A 238 18.45 -5.15 2.76
CA ALA A 238 18.25 -6.02 3.93
C ALA A 238 18.31 -7.50 3.51
N PRO A 239 18.98 -8.37 4.29
CA PRO A 239 19.03 -9.80 3.98
C PRO A 239 17.71 -10.52 4.30
N SER A 240 16.80 -9.90 5.04
CA SER A 240 15.47 -10.42 5.37
C SER A 240 14.55 -9.33 5.93
N VAL A 241 13.24 -9.61 5.96
CA VAL A 241 12.24 -8.76 6.65
C VAL A 241 12.58 -8.58 8.13
N THR A 242 13.04 -9.63 8.81
CA THR A 242 13.48 -9.54 10.22
C THR A 242 14.63 -8.56 10.39
N ALA A 243 15.64 -8.63 9.51
CA ALA A 243 16.76 -7.71 9.57
C ALA A 243 16.33 -6.27 9.26
N ALA A 244 15.39 -6.08 8.33
CA ALA A 244 14.84 -4.78 8.00
C ALA A 244 14.06 -4.15 9.17
N LEU A 245 13.19 -4.92 9.83
CA LEU A 245 12.38 -4.47 10.96
C LEU A 245 13.22 -4.08 12.19
N ALA A 246 14.42 -4.67 12.33
CA ALA A 246 15.38 -4.37 13.38
C ALA A 246 16.20 -3.09 13.10
N ARG A 247 16.16 -2.54 11.88
CA ARG A 247 16.80 -1.25 11.57
C ARG A 247 16.04 -0.12 12.30
N ARG A 248 16.82 0.85 12.79
CA ARG A 248 16.29 2.05 13.45
C ARG A 248 15.71 3.01 12.43
#